data_AF-X1PR11-F1
#
_entry.id   AF-X1PR11-F1
#
_cell.length_a   1.000
_cell.length_b   1.000
_cell.length_c   1.000
_cell.angle_alpha   90.00
_cell.angle_beta   90.00
_cell.angle_gamma   90.00
#
_symmetry.space_group_name_H-M   'P 1'
#
loop_
_entity.id
_entity.type
_entity.pdbx_description
1 polymer ?
#
loop_
_entity_poly.entity_id
_entity_poly.type
_entity_poly.pdbx_seq_one_letter_code
_entity_poly.pdbx_strand_id
1 'polypeptide(L)'
;VFDEVNRDQCFVKLDITADIEAFIDQLVQFDAVISSSLHGAVAAHAYGIPARLISVSSRPLGDGFKYIDYLSTIGLEVQQVKACDSPASIKRAADDAQLPRAVPNLKALLDTCPFIYPAVATALHTKILAEYRLSGTSRR
;
A
#
# COMPACT_ATOMS: atom_id res chain seq x y z
N VAL A 1 9.16 21.09 3.28
CA VAL A 1 8.69 19.86 3.96
C VAL A 1 9.67 18.69 3.78
N PHE A 2 9.71 17.94 2.67
CA PHE A 2 10.58 16.75 2.58
C PHE A 2 12.08 17.05 2.73
N ASP A 3 12.57 18.13 2.11
CA ASP A 3 13.99 18.51 2.22
C ASP A 3 14.35 19.04 3.62
N GLU A 4 13.37 19.47 4.41
CA GLU A 4 13.55 19.84 5.82
C GLU A 4 13.52 18.60 6.71
N VAL A 5 12.60 17.68 6.42
CA VAL A 5 12.47 16.38 7.10
C VAL A 5 13.72 15.53 6.91
N ASN A 6 14.35 15.57 5.74
CA ASN A 6 15.59 14.85 5.48
C ASN A 6 16.83 15.44 6.20
N ARG A 7 16.72 16.66 6.75
CA ARG A 7 17.78 17.26 7.59
C ARG A 7 17.69 16.80 9.04
N ASP A 8 16.50 16.44 9.50
CA ASP A 8 16.32 15.67 10.73
C ASP A 8 16.66 14.21 10.41
N GLN A 9 17.72 13.64 11.00
CA GLN A 9 18.21 12.26 10.72
C GLN A 9 17.21 11.12 11.01
N CYS A 10 15.94 11.43 11.26
CA CYS A 10 14.88 10.48 11.56
C CYS A 10 14.19 9.91 10.31
N PHE A 11 14.42 10.48 9.11
CA PHE A 11 13.77 10.05 7.88
C PHE A 11 14.77 9.86 6.76
N VAL A 12 14.62 8.78 6.02
CA VAL A 12 15.40 8.48 4.80
C VAL A 12 14.45 8.48 3.62
N LYS A 13 14.84 9.17 2.54
CA LYS A 13 14.08 9.17 1.29
C LYS A 13 14.35 7.88 0.52
N LEU A 14 13.27 7.18 0.16
CA LEU A 14 13.32 6.03 -0.75
C LEU A 14 12.85 6.41 -2.14
N ASP A 15 13.58 5.94 -3.15
CA ASP A 15 13.22 6.13 -4.56
C ASP A 15 12.65 4.84 -5.15
N ILE A 16 11.33 4.82 -5.31
CA ILE A 16 10.57 3.70 -5.91
C ILE A 16 10.91 3.48 -7.40
N THR A 17 11.61 4.41 -8.04
CA THR A 17 12.03 4.33 -9.44
C THR A 17 13.48 3.88 -9.62
N ALA A 18 14.19 3.64 -8.51
CA ALA A 18 15.52 3.04 -8.52
C ALA A 18 15.46 1.59 -9.01
N ASP A 19 16.64 0.97 -9.12
CA ASP A 19 16.73 -0.47 -9.37
C ASP A 19 15.88 -1.26 -8.35
N ILE A 20 15.16 -2.27 -8.85
CA ILE A 20 14.15 -2.98 -8.08
C ILE A 20 14.77 -3.69 -6.87
N GLU A 21 15.91 -4.36 -7.07
CA GLU A 21 16.58 -5.13 -6.03
C GLU A 21 17.15 -4.18 -4.96
N ALA A 22 17.84 -3.13 -5.40
CA ALA A 22 18.36 -2.10 -4.50
C ALA A 22 17.25 -1.38 -3.70
N PHE A 23 16.11 -1.10 -4.33
CA PHE A 23 14.96 -0.50 -3.65
C PHE A 23 14.40 -1.44 -2.58
N ILE A 24 14.22 -2.73 -2.89
CA ILE A 24 13.70 -3.71 -1.94
C ILE A 24 14.66 -3.87 -0.76
N ASP A 25 15.97 -4.01 -1.03
CA ASP A 25 16.99 -4.17 0.00
C ASP A 25 17.00 -3.00 1.00
N GLN A 26 16.74 -1.78 0.50
CA GLN A 26 16.57 -0.61 1.35
C GLN A 26 15.22 -0.62 2.08
N LEU A 27 14.13 -0.88 1.36
CA LEU A 27 12.76 -0.85 1.90
C LEU A 27 12.62 -1.74 3.14
N VAL A 28 13.19 -2.94 3.12
CA VAL A 28 13.07 -3.91 4.23
C VAL A 28 13.85 -3.54 5.49
N GLN A 29 14.62 -2.43 5.47
CA GLN A 29 15.31 -1.91 6.66
C GLN A 29 14.42 -1.01 7.54
N PHE A 30 13.22 -0.66 7.08
CA PHE A 30 12.36 0.31 7.76
C PHE A 30 11.24 -0.34 8.56
N ASP A 31 10.95 0.22 9.74
CA ASP A 31 9.81 -0.20 10.58
C ASP A 31 8.46 0.35 10.09
N ALA A 32 8.48 1.45 9.34
CA ALA A 32 7.29 2.08 8.79
C ALA A 32 7.62 2.94 7.55
N VAL A 33 6.66 3.03 6.63
CA VAL A 33 6.78 3.84 5.40
C VAL A 33 5.69 4.90 5.33
N ILE A 34 6.08 6.13 5.07
CA ILE A 34 5.15 7.18 4.63
C ILE A 34 5.31 7.39 3.14
N SER A 35 4.22 7.52 2.41
CA SER A 35 4.28 7.65 0.96
C SER A 35 3.25 8.63 0.43
N SER A 36 3.68 9.52 -0.46
CA SER A 36 2.78 10.33 -1.28
C SER A 36 2.39 9.64 -2.60
N SER A 37 2.84 8.41 -2.82
CA SER A 37 2.56 7.58 -3.99
C SER A 37 1.94 6.26 -3.58
N LEU A 38 1.00 5.75 -4.39
CA LEU A 38 0.41 4.44 -4.16
C LEU A 38 1.46 3.32 -4.26
N HIS A 39 2.43 3.43 -5.17
CA HIS A 39 3.46 2.41 -5.37
C HIS A 39 4.28 2.14 -4.10
N GLY A 40 4.70 3.20 -3.39
CA GLY A 40 5.46 3.05 -2.15
C GLY A 40 4.65 2.36 -1.04
N ALA A 41 3.36 2.69 -0.92
CA ALA A 41 2.48 2.05 0.07
C ALA A 41 2.20 0.57 -0.27
N VAL A 42 1.93 0.27 -1.56
CA VAL A 42 1.72 -1.10 -2.03
C VAL A 42 2.97 -1.95 -1.83
N ALA A 43 4.15 -1.43 -2.16
CA ALA A 43 5.41 -2.14 -1.96
C ALA A 43 5.66 -2.44 -0.48
N ALA A 44 5.53 -1.43 0.40
CA ALA A 44 5.69 -1.62 1.85
C ALA A 44 4.73 -2.68 2.39
N HIS A 45 3.43 -2.60 2.07
CA HIS A 45 2.44 -3.58 2.50
C HIS A 45 2.72 -4.99 1.97
N ALA A 46 3.23 -5.14 0.74
CA ALA A 46 3.60 -6.43 0.17
C ALA A 46 4.73 -7.12 0.94
N TYR A 47 5.65 -6.32 1.52
CA TYR A 47 6.74 -6.81 2.37
C TYR A 47 6.38 -6.83 3.87
N GLY A 48 5.11 -6.60 4.24
CA GLY A 48 4.67 -6.65 5.63
C GLY A 48 5.16 -5.47 6.48
N ILE A 49 5.43 -4.33 5.84
CA ILE A 49 5.86 -3.10 6.50
C ILE A 49 4.65 -2.15 6.60
N PRO A 50 4.29 -1.66 7.81
CA PRO A 50 3.21 -0.70 7.97
C PRO A 50 3.43 0.55 7.10
N ALA A 51 2.38 1.01 6.41
CA ALA A 51 2.48 2.23 5.61
C ALA A 51 1.37 3.24 5.89
N ARG A 52 1.66 4.51 5.57
CA ARG A 52 0.71 5.62 5.62
C ARG A 52 0.78 6.45 4.34
N LEU A 53 -0.38 6.67 3.72
CA LEU A 53 -0.49 7.60 2.62
C LEU A 53 -0.55 9.05 3.14
N ILE A 54 0.24 9.94 2.53
CA ILE A 54 0.31 11.36 2.89
C ILE A 54 0.13 12.25 1.67
N SER A 55 -0.37 13.47 1.88
CA SER A 55 -0.35 14.54 0.88
C SER A 55 0.53 15.66 1.38
N VAL A 56 1.39 16.16 0.50
CA VAL A 56 2.50 17.07 0.80
C VAL A 56 2.44 18.32 -0.09
N SER A 57 1.40 18.41 -0.93
CA SER A 57 1.15 19.54 -1.81
C SER A 57 -0.31 19.95 -1.73
N SER A 58 -0.58 21.22 -2.02
CA SER A 58 -1.92 21.76 -2.24
C SER A 58 -2.54 21.31 -3.56
N ARG A 59 -1.82 20.55 -4.39
CA ARG A 59 -2.35 20.01 -5.64
C ARG A 59 -3.23 18.80 -5.33
N PRO A 60 -4.47 18.75 -5.84
CA PRO A 60 -5.32 17.58 -5.65
C PRO A 60 -4.61 16.37 -6.23
N LEU A 61 -4.52 15.30 -5.44
CA LEU A 61 -4.02 13.99 -5.86
C LEU A 61 -5.04 13.32 -6.80
N GLY A 62 -5.36 13.95 -7.94
CA GLY A 62 -6.54 13.62 -8.73
C GLY A 62 -7.84 13.74 -7.90
N ASP A 63 -8.84 12.94 -8.25
CA ASP A 63 -10.07 12.73 -7.46
C ASP A 63 -9.83 11.87 -6.20
N GLY A 64 -8.59 11.43 -5.95
CA GLY A 64 -8.22 10.58 -4.81
C GLY A 64 -8.71 9.13 -4.91
N PHE A 65 -9.47 8.79 -5.95
CA PHE A 65 -10.24 7.54 -6.03
C PHE A 65 -9.35 6.30 -5.90
N LYS A 66 -8.19 6.27 -6.55
CA LYS A 66 -7.24 5.14 -6.47
C LYS A 66 -6.75 4.84 -5.04
N TYR A 67 -6.65 5.84 -4.17
CA TYR A 67 -6.22 5.65 -2.78
C TYR A 67 -7.38 5.12 -1.94
N ILE A 68 -8.58 5.67 -2.18
CA ILE A 68 -9.84 5.24 -1.55
C ILE A 68 -10.07 3.75 -1.85
N ASP A 69 -10.03 3.38 -3.14
CA ASP A 69 -10.19 2.01 -3.59
C ASP A 69 -9.18 1.09 -2.92
N TYR A 70 -7.89 1.43 -3.01
CA TYR A 70 -6.85 0.61 -2.42
C TYR A 70 -7.07 0.39 -0.92
N LEU A 71 -7.24 1.45 -0.13
CA LEU A 71 -7.44 1.35 1.32
C LEU A 71 -8.69 0.53 1.67
N SER A 72 -9.79 0.73 0.93
CA SER A 72 -11.02 -0.04 1.13
C SER A 72 -10.82 -1.54 0.87
N THR A 73 -10.00 -1.90 -0.12
CA THR A 73 -9.74 -3.31 -0.46
C THR A 73 -8.90 -4.05 0.60
N ILE A 74 -8.11 -3.31 1.38
CA ILE A 74 -7.23 -3.85 2.42
C ILE A 74 -7.77 -3.63 3.84
N GLY A 75 -9.02 -3.19 3.97
CA GLY A 75 -9.71 -3.00 5.24
C GLY A 75 -9.18 -1.84 6.08
N LEU A 76 -8.62 -0.80 5.44
CA LEU A 76 -8.19 0.43 6.09
C LEU A 76 -9.17 1.58 5.80
N GLU A 77 -9.32 2.47 6.77
CA GLU A 77 -10.24 3.61 6.67
C GLU A 77 -9.82 4.60 5.59
N VAL A 78 -10.80 5.05 4.79
CA VAL A 78 -10.61 5.89 3.60
C VAL A 78 -10.17 7.33 3.93
N GLN A 79 -10.37 7.80 5.17
CA GLN A 79 -10.08 9.17 5.61
C GLN A 79 -8.57 9.55 5.65
N GLN A 80 -7.69 8.81 4.98
CA GLN A 80 -6.29 8.69 5.40
C GLN A 80 -5.23 9.05 4.35
N VAL A 81 -5.48 10.06 3.52
CA VAL A 81 -4.35 10.85 3.00
C VAL A 81 -4.11 11.99 3.98
N LYS A 82 -3.12 11.83 4.87
CA LYS A 82 -2.81 12.84 5.87
C LYS A 82 -2.11 14.02 5.18
N ALA A 83 -2.74 15.19 5.18
CA ALA A 83 -2.08 16.41 4.75
C ALA A 83 -0.94 16.71 5.73
N CYS A 84 0.26 16.85 5.20
CA CYS A 84 1.49 17.03 5.93
C CYS A 84 2.20 18.28 5.44
N ASP A 85 2.26 19.29 6.28
CA ASP A 85 2.86 20.60 6.02
C ASP A 85 4.13 20.86 6.83
N SER A 86 4.47 19.94 7.74
CA SER A 86 5.53 20.11 8.73
C SER A 86 6.18 18.78 9.10
N PRO A 87 7.46 18.78 9.54
CA PRO A 87 8.12 17.55 10.02
C PRO A 87 7.36 16.83 11.14
N ALA A 88 6.76 17.58 12.07
CA ALA A 88 5.95 17.00 13.14
C ALA A 88 4.70 16.27 12.61
N SER A 89 4.04 16.81 11.59
CA SER A 89 2.89 16.15 10.95
C SER A 89 3.27 14.84 10.27
N ILE A 90 4.48 14.79 9.68
CA ILE A 90 5.04 13.63 9.03
C ILE A 90 5.40 12.55 10.05
N LYS A 91 6.05 12.92 11.15
CA LYS A 91 6.34 11.98 12.23
C LYS A 91 5.07 11.33 12.78
N ARG A 92 4.04 12.15 13.05
CA ARG A 92 2.73 11.61 13.46
C ARG A 92 2.10 10.72 12.38
N ALA A 93 2.40 10.91 11.10
CA ALA A 93 1.90 10.05 10.04
C ALA A 93 2.60 8.68 10.05
N ALA A 94 3.91 8.66 10.31
CA ALA A 94 4.68 7.44 10.49
C ALA A 94 4.20 6.65 11.72
N ASP A 95 3.96 7.33 12.84
CA ASP A 95 3.43 6.72 14.07
C ASP A 95 2.01 6.11 13.85
N ASP A 96 1.25 6.60 12.86
CA ASP A 96 -0.10 6.13 12.48
C ASP A 96 -0.10 5.09 11.33
N ALA A 97 1.06 4.63 10.87
CA ALA A 97 1.21 3.68 9.78
C ALA A 97 0.61 2.32 10.15
N GLN A 98 -0.03 1.65 9.19
CA GLN A 98 -0.81 0.44 9.46
C GLN A 98 -0.51 -0.64 8.44
N LEU A 99 -0.64 -1.89 8.86
CA LEU A 99 -0.67 -3.04 7.96
C LEU A 99 -2.08 -3.24 7.39
N PRO A 100 -2.21 -3.86 6.20
CA PRO A 100 -3.47 -4.40 5.71
C PRO A 100 -4.18 -5.22 6.78
N ARG A 101 -5.49 -4.97 6.96
CA ARG A 101 -6.35 -5.72 7.89
C ARG A 101 -7.19 -6.79 7.18
N ALA A 102 -7.24 -6.71 5.86
CA ALA A 102 -7.95 -7.65 5.01
C ALA A 102 -7.12 -7.97 3.78
N VAL A 103 -7.34 -9.17 3.24
CA VAL A 103 -6.90 -9.54 1.90
C VAL A 103 -8.07 -9.25 0.95
N PRO A 104 -7.83 -8.58 -0.20
CA PRO A 104 -8.88 -8.35 -1.18
C PRO A 104 -9.54 -9.66 -1.61
N ASN A 105 -10.86 -9.65 -1.79
CA ASN A 105 -11.59 -10.82 -2.26
C ASN A 105 -11.28 -11.06 -3.76
N LEU A 106 -10.25 -11.87 -4.01
CA LEU A 106 -9.77 -12.15 -5.37
C LEU A 106 -10.83 -12.81 -6.25
N LYS A 107 -11.72 -13.61 -5.66
CA LYS A 107 -12.82 -14.23 -6.40
C LYS A 107 -13.81 -13.16 -6.88
N ALA A 108 -14.28 -12.29 -5.99
CA ALA A 108 -15.21 -11.22 -6.34
C ALA A 108 -14.62 -10.25 -7.38
N LEU A 109 -13.31 -9.95 -7.27
CA LEU A 109 -12.60 -9.13 -8.25
C LEU A 109 -12.57 -9.80 -9.63
N LEU A 110 -12.33 -11.11 -9.67
CA LEU A 110 -12.32 -11.88 -10.91
C LEU A 110 -13.72 -11.99 -11.53
N ASP A 111 -14.74 -12.27 -10.72
CA ASP A 111 -16.14 -12.42 -11.14
C ASP A 111 -16.70 -11.10 -11.75
N THR A 112 -16.18 -9.95 -11.34
CA THR A 112 -16.63 -8.63 -11.79
C THR A 112 -15.83 -8.06 -12.95
N CYS A 113 -14.79 -8.77 -13.42
CA CYS A 113 -13.91 -8.27 -14.49
C CYS A 113 -14.59 -8.37 -15.87
N PRO A 114 -14.95 -7.26 -16.53
CA PRO A 114 -15.72 -7.29 -17.78
C PRO A 114 -14.90 -7.70 -19.02
N PHE A 115 -13.57 -7.70 -18.93
CA PHE A 115 -12.67 -7.85 -20.09
C PHE A 115 -11.69 -9.02 -19.95
N ILE A 116 -12.02 -10.05 -19.18
CA ILE A 116 -11.15 -11.21 -19.02
C ILE A 116 -11.45 -12.31 -20.06
N TYR A 117 -10.41 -12.84 -20.70
CA TYR A 117 -10.55 -13.99 -21.58
C TYR A 117 -11.01 -15.22 -20.78
N PRO A 118 -12.02 -15.99 -21.25
CA PRO A 118 -12.59 -17.12 -20.49
C PRO A 118 -11.56 -18.16 -20.02
N ALA A 119 -10.55 -18.44 -20.85
CA ALA A 119 -9.46 -19.35 -20.49
C ALA A 119 -8.60 -18.83 -19.33
N VAL A 120 -8.31 -17.51 -19.32
CA VAL A 120 -7.56 -16.86 -18.25
C VAL A 120 -8.39 -16.83 -16.95
N ALA A 121 -9.67 -16.50 -17.05
CA ALA A 121 -10.58 -16.52 -15.90
C ALA A 121 -10.64 -17.92 -15.25
N THR A 122 -10.78 -18.97 -16.06
CA THR A 122 -10.82 -20.36 -15.57
C THR A 122 -9.51 -20.75 -14.88
N ALA A 123 -8.37 -20.39 -15.46
CA ALA A 123 -7.07 -20.66 -14.86
C ALA A 123 -6.87 -19.93 -13.52
N LEU A 124 -7.26 -18.66 -13.43
CA LEU A 124 -7.17 -17.86 -12.20
C LEU A 124 -8.14 -18.36 -11.12
N HIS A 125 -9.37 -18.71 -11.48
CA HIS A 125 -10.32 -19.34 -10.54
C HIS A 125 -9.75 -20.62 -9.93
N THR A 126 -9.12 -21.45 -10.75
CA THR A 126 -8.52 -22.71 -10.29
C THR A 126 -7.38 -22.44 -9.29
N LYS A 127 -6.51 -21.46 -9.58
CA LYS A 127 -5.42 -21.05 -8.68
C LYS A 127 -5.94 -20.49 -7.36
N ILE A 128 -6.90 -19.56 -7.41
CA ILE A 128 -7.50 -18.96 -6.21
C ILE A 128 -8.11 -20.07 -5.33
N LEU A 129 -8.89 -20.99 -5.90
CA LEU A 129 -9.49 -22.08 -5.13
C LEU A 129 -8.43 -23.03 -4.52
N ALA A 130 -7.31 -23.27 -5.21
CA ALA A 130 -6.22 -24.07 -4.67
C ALA A 130 -5.54 -23.39 -3.47
N GLU A 131 -5.24 -22.10 -3.56
CA GLU A 131 -4.61 -21.32 -2.48
C GLU A 131 -5.52 -21.14 -1.26
N TYR A 132 -6.83 -20.93 -1.45
CA TYR A 132 -7.81 -20.90 -0.36
C TYR A 132 -7.95 -22.26 0.34
N ARG A 133 -7.82 -23.37 -0.39
CA ARG A 133 -7.84 -24.72 0.22
C ARG A 133 -6.60 -24.97 1.08
N LEU A 134 -5.44 -24.42 0.70
CA LEU A 134 -4.20 -24.54 1.45
C LEU A 134 -4.19 -23.66 2.71
N SER A 135 -4.83 -22.48 2.67
CA SER A 135 -4.99 -21.59 3.83
C SER A 135 -6.20 -21.95 4.73
N GLY A 136 -7.05 -22.88 4.30
CA GLY A 136 -8.29 -23.31 4.95
C GLY A 136 -8.16 -24.09 6.26
N THR A 137 -6.97 -24.19 6.87
CA THR A 137 -6.89 -24.55 8.30
C THR A 137 -7.17 -23.29 9.12
N SER A 138 -8.46 -22.95 9.18
CA SER A 138 -9.03 -21.86 9.97
C SER A 138 -8.47 -21.90 11.39
N ARG A 139 -7.68 -20.88 11.76
CA ARG A 139 -7.58 -20.46 13.16
C ARG A 139 -9.00 -20.06 13.57
N ARG A 140 -9.63 -20.96 14.34
CA ARG A 140 -10.80 -20.64 15.17
C ARG A 140 -10.39 -19.70 16.29
#